data_AF-A0A2H6N2W1-F1
#
_entry.id   AF-A0A2H6N2W1-F1
#
_cell.length_a   1.000
_cell.length_b   1.000
_cell.length_c   1.000
_cell.angle_alpha   90.00
_cell.angle_beta   90.00
_cell.angle_gamma   90.00
#
_symmetry.space_group_name_H-M   'P 1'
#
loop_
_entity.id
_entity.type
_entity.pdbx_description
1 polymer ?
#
loop_
_entity_poly.entity_id
_entity_poly.type
_entity_poly.pdbx_seq_one_letter_code
_entity_poly.pdbx_strand_id
1 'polypeptide(L)'
;YQRRVYDPIEYDKHPELYTSRFNNDIAPYATCVINGIYWEQNTPRLLSRQDAQKLLTPVQPSPAATEGCPELPHKLVAICDISADTEGSIEFMTECTTIDSPFCMYDADQHIIHDSVEGLGILMCSIDNLPAQLPIESTECFGDMLFPYIEEMVFNHAASIQTHGEPV
;
A
#
# COMPACT_ATOMS: atom_id res chain seq x y z
N TYR A 1 23.98 -4.78 -19.87
CA TYR A 1 23.15 -3.56 -19.83
C TYR A 1 23.83 -2.53 -18.96
N GLN A 2 24.12 -1.35 -19.51
CA GLN A 2 24.76 -0.24 -18.79
C GLN A 2 23.65 0.53 -18.07
N ARG A 3 23.74 0.66 -16.74
CA ARG A 3 22.72 1.32 -15.92
C ARG A 3 22.73 2.83 -16.21
N ARG A 4 21.57 3.39 -16.55
CA ARG A 4 21.34 4.85 -16.53
C ARG A 4 21.17 5.30 -15.08
N VAL A 5 21.60 6.53 -14.79
CA VAL A 5 21.37 7.20 -13.51
C VAL A 5 19.90 7.65 -13.47
N TYR A 6 19.25 7.54 -12.31
CA TYR A 6 17.89 8.05 -12.11
C TYR A 6 17.85 9.57 -12.27
N ASP A 7 16.87 10.08 -13.02
CA ASP A 7 16.62 11.50 -13.22
C ASP A 7 15.16 11.79 -12.83
N PRO A 8 14.91 12.58 -11.78
CA PRO A 8 13.54 12.86 -11.33
C PRO A 8 12.73 13.66 -12.35
N ILE A 9 13.36 14.52 -13.16
CA ILE A 9 12.66 15.35 -14.15
C ILE A 9 12.22 14.50 -15.36
N GLU A 10 13.04 13.53 -15.76
CA GLU A 10 12.67 12.55 -16.80
C GLU A 10 11.61 11.57 -16.25
N TYR A 11 11.72 11.14 -14.99
CA TYR A 11 10.71 10.30 -14.33
C TYR A 11 9.33 10.94 -14.25
N ASP A 12 9.24 12.21 -13.84
CA ASP A 12 7.96 12.92 -13.74
C ASP A 12 7.25 13.04 -15.10
N LYS A 13 8.01 13.03 -16.21
CA LYS A 13 7.47 13.17 -17.58
C LYS A 13 7.26 11.83 -18.28
N HIS A 14 8.11 10.86 -17.99
CA HIS A 14 8.22 9.58 -18.67
C HIS A 14 8.43 8.43 -17.67
N PRO A 15 7.50 8.23 -16.72
CA PRO A 15 7.65 7.18 -15.71
C PRO A 15 7.70 5.76 -16.31
N GLU A 16 7.16 5.57 -17.52
CA GLU A 16 7.18 4.32 -18.28
C GLU A 16 8.59 3.85 -18.69
N LEU A 17 9.57 4.76 -18.69
CA LEU A 17 10.97 4.42 -18.99
C LEU A 17 11.70 3.80 -17.79
N TYR A 18 11.06 3.78 -16.62
CA TYR A 18 11.64 3.33 -15.37
C TYR A 18 11.04 1.99 -14.94
N THR A 19 11.75 1.32 -14.05
CA THR A 19 11.28 0.10 -13.41
C THR A 19 11.63 0.14 -11.93
N SER A 20 10.73 -0.35 -11.09
CA SER A 20 11.02 -0.51 -9.67
C SER A 20 12.15 -1.50 -9.47
N ARG A 21 13.07 -1.18 -8.56
CA ARG A 21 14.11 -2.10 -8.10
C ARG A 21 13.81 -2.70 -6.73
N PHE A 22 12.65 -2.36 -6.16
CA PHE A 22 12.28 -2.76 -4.81
C PHE A 22 12.34 -4.28 -4.64
N ASN A 23 11.88 -5.03 -5.64
CA ASN A 23 11.93 -6.50 -5.72
C ASN A 23 13.33 -7.11 -5.56
N ASN A 24 14.40 -6.39 -5.93
CA ASN A 24 15.78 -6.90 -5.91
C ASN A 24 16.59 -6.31 -4.76
N ASP A 25 16.39 -5.03 -4.48
CA ASP A 25 17.26 -4.29 -3.57
C ASP A 25 16.76 -4.30 -2.13
N ILE A 26 15.43 -4.45 -1.92
CA ILE A 26 14.80 -4.24 -0.61
C ILE A 26 13.96 -5.46 -0.20
N ALA A 27 12.98 -5.84 -1.02
CA ALA A 27 12.03 -6.91 -0.72
C ALA A 27 12.67 -8.26 -0.32
N PRO A 28 13.81 -8.70 -0.90
CA PRO A 28 14.45 -9.96 -0.50
C PRO A 28 15.00 -9.95 0.93
N TYR A 29 15.16 -8.76 1.53
CA TYR A 29 15.73 -8.56 2.86
C TYR A 29 14.69 -8.09 3.89
N ALA A 30 13.48 -7.77 3.45
CA ALA A 30 12.40 -7.29 4.29
C ALA A 30 11.52 -8.46 4.77
N THR A 31 11.17 -8.49 6.07
CA THR A 31 10.19 -9.44 6.59
C THR A 31 8.76 -8.93 6.50
N CYS A 32 8.58 -7.63 6.71
CA CYS A 32 7.32 -6.94 6.64
C CYS A 32 7.51 -5.64 5.88
N VAL A 33 6.59 -5.31 4.98
CA VAL A 33 6.56 -4.05 4.24
C VAL A 33 5.28 -3.31 4.59
N ILE A 34 5.40 -2.05 4.97
CA ILE A 34 4.27 -1.14 5.12
C ILE A 34 4.33 -0.18 3.95
N ASN A 35 3.41 -0.34 2.99
CA ASN A 35 3.29 0.50 1.82
C ASN A 35 2.32 1.64 2.09
N GLY A 36 2.67 2.84 1.64
CA GLY A 36 1.83 4.04 1.74
C GLY A 36 2.20 5.04 0.64
N ILE A 37 2.69 4.52 -0.47
CA ILE A 37 3.07 5.36 -1.61
C ILE A 37 1.83 5.77 -2.37
N TYR A 38 1.87 6.97 -2.94
CA TYR A 38 0.97 7.33 -4.00
C TYR A 38 1.41 6.65 -5.31
N TRP A 39 0.48 6.07 -6.05
CA TRP A 39 0.76 5.38 -7.30
C TRP A 39 -0.30 5.72 -8.36
N GLU A 40 0.15 5.86 -9.62
CA GLU A 40 -0.71 6.09 -10.78
C GLU A 40 -0.45 5.02 -11.85
N GLN A 41 -1.44 4.79 -12.72
CA GLN A 41 -1.42 3.71 -13.72
C GLN A 41 -0.18 3.70 -14.64
N ASN A 42 0.39 4.87 -14.95
CA ASN A 42 1.57 4.98 -15.82
C ASN A 42 2.90 4.90 -15.06
N THR A 43 2.87 4.74 -13.73
CA THR A 43 4.06 4.63 -12.90
C THR A 43 4.45 3.17 -12.63
N PRO A 44 5.74 2.85 -12.54
CA PRO A 44 6.18 1.49 -12.25
C PRO A 44 5.58 0.97 -10.94
N ARG A 45 5.03 -0.25 -10.96
CA ARG A 45 4.55 -0.91 -9.75
C ARG A 45 5.71 -1.19 -8.79
N LEU A 46 5.44 -1.15 -7.49
CA LEU A 46 6.42 -1.46 -6.45
C LEU A 46 6.77 -2.95 -6.48
N LEU A 47 5.75 -3.81 -6.55
CA LEU A 47 5.85 -5.26 -6.71
C LEU A 47 4.82 -5.78 -7.72
N SER A 48 5.29 -6.55 -8.71
CA SER A 48 4.44 -7.31 -9.62
C SER A 48 4.13 -8.72 -9.09
N ARG A 49 3.13 -9.40 -9.69
CA ARG A 49 2.85 -10.83 -9.46
C ARG A 49 4.08 -11.71 -9.72
N GLN A 50 4.87 -11.35 -10.75
CA GLN A 50 6.10 -12.05 -11.09
C GLN A 50 7.22 -11.81 -10.06
N ASP A 51 7.25 -10.63 -9.45
CA ASP A 51 8.20 -10.33 -8.38
C ASP A 51 7.88 -11.13 -7.12
N ALA A 52 6.60 -11.23 -6.76
CA ALA A 52 6.15 -12.05 -5.64
C ALA A 52 6.56 -13.52 -5.80
N GLN A 53 6.35 -14.12 -6.98
CA GLN A 53 6.79 -15.50 -7.26
C GLN A 53 8.30 -15.70 -7.04
N LYS A 54 9.12 -14.76 -7.52
CA LYS A 54 10.58 -14.83 -7.33
C LYS A 54 10.96 -14.70 -5.86
N LEU A 55 10.28 -13.82 -5.12
CA LEU A 55 10.54 -13.57 -3.70
C LEU A 55 10.12 -14.76 -2.81
N LEU A 56 9.09 -15.49 -3.21
CA LEU A 56 8.54 -16.63 -2.47
C LEU A 56 9.18 -17.96 -2.86
N THR A 57 10.07 -17.98 -3.86
CA THR A 57 10.82 -19.18 -4.22
C THR A 57 11.58 -19.69 -3.00
N PRO A 58 11.33 -20.93 -2.53
CA PRO A 58 11.90 -21.42 -1.29
C PRO A 58 13.43 -21.37 -1.29
N VAL A 59 14.00 -20.80 -0.23
CA VAL A 59 15.44 -20.89 0.00
C VAL A 59 15.74 -22.26 0.62
N GLN A 60 16.78 -22.94 0.15
CA GLN A 60 17.20 -24.18 0.78
C GLN A 60 17.51 -23.92 2.26
N PRO A 61 16.91 -24.68 3.19
CA PRO A 61 17.14 -24.47 4.61
C PRO A 61 18.63 -24.61 4.90
N SER A 62 19.20 -23.65 5.64
CA SER A 62 20.61 -23.70 5.95
C SER A 62 20.91 -24.95 6.80
N PRO A 63 22.08 -25.59 6.63
CA PRO A 63 22.51 -26.67 7.51
C PRO A 63 22.73 -26.23 8.96
N ALA A 64 22.60 -24.92 9.25
CA ALA A 64 22.67 -24.32 10.58
C ALA A 64 21.30 -24.13 11.25
N ALA A 65 20.20 -24.53 10.59
CA ALA A 65 18.88 -24.53 11.20
C ALA A 65 18.91 -25.31 12.52
N THR A 66 18.70 -24.60 13.62
CA THR A 66 18.79 -25.15 14.97
C THR A 66 17.41 -25.64 15.39
N GLU A 67 17.33 -26.79 16.06
CA GLU A 67 16.07 -27.25 16.65
C GLU A 67 15.46 -26.14 17.52
N GLY A 68 14.20 -25.77 17.25
CA GLY A 68 13.47 -24.70 17.95
C GLY A 68 13.49 -23.33 17.27
N CYS A 69 14.28 -23.11 16.22
CA CYS A 69 14.25 -21.87 15.43
C CYS A 69 14.22 -22.21 13.93
N PRO A 70 13.05 -22.61 13.39
CA PRO A 70 12.92 -22.93 11.97
C PRO A 70 13.16 -21.68 11.12
N GLU A 71 13.86 -21.85 10.02
CA GLU A 71 13.99 -20.78 9.02
C GLU A 71 12.66 -20.57 8.31
N LEU A 72 12.34 -19.31 8.01
CA LEU A 72 11.19 -18.98 7.18
C LEU A 72 11.42 -19.47 5.75
N PRO A 73 10.38 -19.98 5.06
CA PRO A 73 10.48 -20.46 3.68
C PRO A 73 10.93 -19.36 2.70
N HIS A 74 10.59 -18.10 3.01
CA HIS A 74 11.01 -16.88 2.33
C HIS A 74 11.09 -15.74 3.36
N LYS A 75 11.84 -14.67 3.04
CA LYS A 75 12.02 -13.54 3.98
C LYS A 75 10.78 -12.67 4.08
N LEU A 76 10.17 -12.30 2.95
CA LEU A 76 9.00 -11.43 2.90
C LEU A 76 7.75 -12.19 3.32
N VAL A 77 7.25 -11.92 4.52
CA VAL A 77 6.12 -12.65 5.12
C VAL A 77 4.83 -11.83 5.07
N ALA A 78 4.91 -10.51 5.22
CA ALA A 78 3.74 -9.67 5.31
C ALA A 78 3.87 -8.36 4.52
N ILE A 79 2.75 -7.90 3.97
CA ILE A 79 2.59 -6.57 3.38
C ILE A 79 1.34 -5.93 3.98
N CYS A 80 1.50 -4.76 4.58
CA CYS A 80 0.41 -3.87 4.94
C CYS A 80 0.39 -2.74 3.91
N ASP A 81 -0.63 -2.67 3.08
CA ASP A 81 -0.81 -1.65 2.07
C ASP A 81 -1.85 -0.61 2.50
N ILE A 82 -1.35 0.52 3.02
CA ILE A 82 -2.17 1.63 3.51
C ILE A 82 -2.89 2.34 2.35
N SER A 83 -2.33 2.32 1.13
CA SER A 83 -2.98 2.99 0.00
C SER A 83 -4.24 2.25 -0.44
N ALA A 84 -4.30 0.93 -0.20
CA ALA A 84 -5.45 0.07 -0.50
C ALA A 84 -5.97 0.21 -1.94
N ASP A 85 -5.07 0.51 -2.90
CA ASP A 85 -5.42 0.65 -4.32
C ASP A 85 -5.53 -0.71 -5.04
N THR A 86 -6.74 -1.13 -5.37
CA THR A 86 -6.96 -2.38 -6.12
C THR A 86 -6.17 -2.40 -7.42
N GLU A 87 -5.37 -3.44 -7.60
CA GLU A 87 -4.42 -3.58 -8.71
C GLU A 87 -3.51 -2.35 -8.88
N GLY A 88 -3.07 -1.77 -7.75
CA GLY A 88 -2.23 -0.59 -7.66
C GLY A 88 -0.74 -0.90 -7.54
N SER A 89 -0.01 -0.15 -6.71
CA SER A 89 1.45 -0.31 -6.58
C SER A 89 1.90 -1.73 -6.21
N ILE A 90 1.06 -2.47 -5.48
CA ILE A 90 1.17 -3.91 -5.26
C ILE A 90 0.18 -4.63 -6.17
N GLU A 91 0.66 -5.18 -7.29
CA GLU A 91 -0.19 -5.68 -8.38
C GLU A 91 -1.21 -6.75 -7.97
N PHE A 92 -0.83 -7.58 -6.99
CA PHE A 92 -1.61 -8.72 -6.54
C PHE A 92 -2.60 -8.40 -5.42
N MET A 93 -2.71 -7.14 -5.01
CA MET A 93 -3.77 -6.71 -4.13
C MET A 93 -5.03 -6.47 -4.97
N THR A 94 -5.94 -7.46 -4.98
CA THR A 94 -7.17 -7.41 -5.79
C THR A 94 -8.41 -6.98 -5.00
N GLU A 95 -8.33 -7.00 -3.68
CA GLU A 95 -9.42 -6.61 -2.79
C GLU A 95 -8.88 -6.00 -1.49
N CYS A 96 -9.66 -5.09 -0.91
CA CYS A 96 -9.36 -4.47 0.38
C CYS A 96 -9.80 -5.40 1.51
N THR A 97 -8.95 -5.57 2.52
CA THR A 97 -9.35 -6.22 3.76
C THR A 97 -10.25 -5.31 4.59
N THR A 98 -10.99 -5.89 5.54
CA THR A 98 -11.91 -5.12 6.39
C THR A 98 -11.41 -5.10 7.82
N ILE A 99 -11.96 -4.21 8.65
CA ILE A 99 -11.66 -4.17 10.08
C ILE A 99 -11.96 -5.52 10.76
N ASP A 100 -13.07 -6.17 10.37
CA ASP A 100 -13.50 -7.45 10.94
C ASP A 100 -12.66 -8.64 10.45
N SER A 101 -12.13 -8.55 9.21
CA SER A 101 -11.24 -9.54 8.60
C SER A 101 -10.02 -8.83 8.02
N PRO A 102 -9.04 -8.42 8.87
CA PRO A 102 -7.97 -7.50 8.50
C PRO A 102 -6.86 -8.13 7.67
N PHE A 103 -6.81 -9.46 7.60
CA PHE A 103 -5.77 -10.20 6.93
C PHE A 103 -6.33 -11.20 5.92
N CYS A 104 -5.64 -11.34 4.80
CA CYS A 104 -5.80 -12.43 3.86
C CYS A 104 -4.42 -12.96 3.42
N MET A 105 -4.35 -14.17 2.88
CA MET A 105 -3.11 -14.77 2.40
C MET A 105 -3.07 -14.74 0.88
N TYR A 106 -2.01 -14.20 0.31
CA TYR A 106 -1.77 -14.23 -1.13
C TYR A 106 -0.86 -15.41 -1.51
N ASP A 107 -1.38 -16.31 -2.36
CA ASP A 107 -0.60 -17.38 -2.99
C ASP A 107 -0.02 -16.87 -4.32
N ALA A 108 1.31 -16.74 -4.37
CA ALA A 108 2.02 -16.25 -5.55
C ALA A 108 2.07 -17.26 -6.71
N ASP A 109 1.99 -18.56 -6.45
CA ASP A 109 2.04 -19.61 -7.47
C ASP A 109 0.69 -19.73 -8.20
N GLN A 110 -0.39 -19.69 -7.43
CA GLN A 110 -1.76 -19.79 -7.95
C GLN A 110 -2.36 -18.43 -8.33
N HIS A 111 -1.77 -17.33 -7.85
CA HIS A 111 -2.26 -15.97 -8.00
C HIS A 111 -3.67 -15.75 -7.43
N ILE A 112 -3.95 -16.37 -6.28
CA ILE A 112 -5.25 -16.29 -5.58
C ILE A 112 -5.06 -15.75 -4.16
N ILE A 113 -6.13 -15.14 -3.65
CA ILE A 113 -6.22 -14.69 -2.27
C ILE A 113 -7.07 -15.70 -1.50
N HIS A 114 -6.66 -16.01 -0.28
CA HIS A 114 -7.36 -16.86 0.66
C HIS A 114 -7.73 -16.06 1.92
N ASP A 115 -8.94 -16.24 2.42
CA ASP A 115 -9.39 -15.67 3.70
C ASP A 115 -8.75 -16.37 4.93
N SER A 116 -7.98 -17.44 4.69
CA SER A 116 -7.21 -18.12 5.73
C SER A 116 -5.84 -17.46 5.90
N VAL A 117 -5.37 -17.34 7.14
CA VAL A 117 -4.00 -16.91 7.46
C VAL A 117 -3.01 -18.09 7.52
N GLU A 118 -3.48 -19.31 7.27
CA GLU A 118 -2.66 -20.52 7.25
C GLU A 118 -2.16 -20.80 5.82
N GLY A 119 -0.88 -21.17 5.70
CA GLY A 119 -0.31 -21.63 4.44
C GLY A 119 1.00 -20.92 4.08
N LEU A 120 1.45 -21.17 2.85
CA LEU A 120 2.59 -20.49 2.23
C LEU A 120 2.05 -19.33 1.40
N GLY A 121 2.67 -18.15 1.52
CA GLY A 121 2.18 -16.96 0.87
C GLY A 121 2.63 -15.68 1.56
N ILE A 122 2.09 -14.56 1.10
CA ILE A 122 2.27 -13.25 1.73
C ILE A 122 0.99 -12.92 2.52
N LEU A 123 1.14 -12.65 3.82
CA LEU A 123 0.06 -12.11 4.64
C LEU A 123 -0.21 -10.66 4.22
N MET A 124 -1.37 -10.40 3.65
CA MET A 124 -1.80 -9.10 3.15
C MET A 124 -2.72 -8.43 4.16
N CYS A 125 -2.55 -7.12 4.35
CA CYS A 125 -3.48 -6.22 5.03
C CYS A 125 -3.68 -4.98 4.17
N SER A 126 -4.91 -4.63 3.84
CA SER A 126 -5.26 -3.52 2.93
C SER A 126 -6.58 -2.87 3.36
N ILE A 127 -6.66 -2.43 4.62
CA ILE A 127 -7.84 -1.76 5.18
C ILE A 127 -7.90 -0.32 4.64
N ASP A 128 -8.93 -0.01 3.86
CA ASP A 128 -9.13 1.28 3.18
C ASP A 128 -9.52 2.43 4.11
N ASN A 129 -10.04 2.12 5.29
CA ASN A 129 -10.47 3.07 6.31
C ASN A 129 -9.63 2.97 7.59
N LEU A 130 -8.32 2.70 7.44
CA LEU A 130 -7.40 2.48 8.55
C LEU A 130 -7.45 3.53 9.69
N PRO A 131 -7.68 4.85 9.45
CA PRO A 131 -7.88 5.83 10.53
C PRO A 131 -9.00 5.45 11.52
N ALA A 132 -10.01 4.69 11.09
CA ALA A 132 -11.08 4.21 11.95
C ALA A 132 -10.60 3.21 13.04
N GLN A 133 -9.37 2.68 12.93
CA GLN A 133 -8.74 1.89 13.99
C GLN A 133 -8.28 2.73 15.20
N LEU A 134 -8.09 4.04 15.01
CA LEU A 134 -7.80 5.02 16.07
C LEU A 134 -8.79 6.19 15.95
N PRO A 135 -10.09 5.95 16.25
CA PRO A 135 -11.16 6.86 15.85
C PRO A 135 -11.13 8.18 16.62
N ILE A 136 -10.68 8.18 17.88
CA ILE A 136 -10.59 9.40 18.70
C ILE A 136 -9.50 10.29 18.13
N GLU A 137 -8.28 9.77 18.02
CA GLU A 137 -7.11 10.51 17.56
C GLU A 137 -7.28 11.00 16.13
N SER A 138 -7.86 10.17 15.25
CA SER A 138 -8.11 10.55 13.85
C SER A 138 -9.15 11.66 13.75
N THR A 139 -10.21 11.61 14.57
CA THR A 139 -11.26 12.65 14.58
C THR A 139 -10.73 13.97 15.14
N GLU A 140 -9.95 13.93 16.22
CA GLU A 140 -9.32 15.13 16.79
C GLU A 140 -8.35 15.76 15.79
N CYS A 141 -7.45 14.98 15.20
CA CYS A 141 -6.49 15.47 14.21
C CYS A 141 -7.17 16.07 12.97
N PHE A 142 -8.16 15.37 12.41
CA PHE A 142 -8.92 15.89 11.27
C PHE A 142 -9.71 17.15 11.63
N GLY A 143 -10.33 17.17 12.81
CA GLY A 143 -11.09 18.31 13.32
C GLY A 143 -10.23 19.55 13.47
N ASP A 144 -9.05 19.41 14.09
CA ASP A 144 -8.09 20.52 14.27
C ASP A 144 -7.61 21.10 12.94
N MET A 145 -7.41 20.27 11.92
CA MET A 145 -7.04 20.71 10.58
C MET A 145 -8.20 21.36 9.82
N LEU A 146 -9.43 20.87 10.00
CA LEU A 146 -10.61 21.37 9.32
C LEU A 146 -11.14 22.67 9.93
N PHE A 147 -11.04 22.83 11.26
CA PHE A 147 -11.65 23.91 12.02
C PHE A 147 -11.36 25.33 11.47
N PRO A 148 -10.12 25.68 11.07
CA PRO A 148 -9.83 27.01 10.50
C PRO A 148 -10.64 27.33 9.23
N TYR A 149 -10.99 26.32 8.43
CA TYR A 149 -11.75 26.50 7.20
C TYR A 149 -13.25 26.61 7.42
N ILE A 150 -13.77 26.16 8.58
CA ILE A 150 -15.19 26.22 8.90
C ILE A 150 -15.68 27.67 8.92
N GLU A 151 -14.89 28.59 9.47
CA GLU A 151 -15.23 30.02 9.48
C GLU A 151 -15.38 30.55 8.05
N GLU A 152 -14.39 30.29 7.18
CA GLU A 152 -14.42 30.71 5.77
C GLU A 152 -15.63 30.10 5.01
N MET A 153 -15.95 28.83 5.26
CA MET A 153 -17.09 28.16 4.64
C MET A 153 -18.43 28.82 5.04
N VAL A 154 -18.60 29.19 6.31
CA VAL A 154 -19.83 29.84 6.81
C VAL A 154 -19.99 31.24 6.19
N PHE A 155 -18.92 32.04 6.13
CA PHE A 155 -19.00 33.41 5.59
C PHE A 155 -19.17 33.45 4.07
N ASN A 156 -18.55 32.54 3.32
CA ASN A 156 -18.74 32.45 1.87
C ASN A 156 -20.20 32.11 1.49
N HIS A 157 -20.91 31.34 2.32
CA HIS A 157 -22.33 31.07 2.10
C HIS A 157 -23.22 32.30 2.36
N ALA A 158 -22.92 33.08 3.40
CA ALA A 158 -23.68 34.31 3.71
C ALA A 158 -23.52 35.41 2.65
N ALA A 159 -22.34 35.56 2.06
CA ALA A 159 -22.10 36.50 0.96
C ALA A 159 -22.88 36.13 -0.32
N SER A 160 -23.02 34.83 -0.62
CA SER A 160 -23.79 34.36 -1.80
C SER A 160 -25.30 34.60 -1.69
N ILE A 161 -25.85 34.64 -0.46
CA ILE A 161 -27.26 34.93 -0.20
C ILE A 161 -27.54 36.44 -0.33
N GLN A 162 -26.61 37.30 0.06
CA GLN A 162 -26.77 38.76 -0.08
C GLN A 162 -26.72 39.23 -1.55
N THR A 163 -26.08 38.48 -2.46
CA THR A 163 -26.02 38.84 -3.88
C THR A 163 -27.23 38.41 -4.71
N HIS A 164 -28.14 37.58 -4.16
CA HIS A 164 -29.34 37.10 -4.86
C HIS A 164 -30.67 37.53 -4.22
N GLY A 165 -30.64 38.41 -3.22
CA GLY A 165 -31.85 39.04 -2.69
C GLY A 165 -32.29 40.20 -3.57
N GLU A 166 -33.13 39.96 -4.57
CA GLU A 166 -33.99 41.03 -5.11
C GLU A 166 -34.94 41.51 -3.99
N PRO A 167 -35.13 42.84 -3.83
CA PRO A 167 -36.10 43.37 -2.89
C PRO A 167 -37.51 43.10 -3.42
N VAL A 168 -38.38 42.56 -2.56
CA VAL A 168 -39.84 42.49 -2.77
C VAL A 168 -40.44 43.89 -2.66
#